data_AF-A0A6V7JV77-F1
#
_entry.id   AF-A0A6V7JV77-F1
#
_cell.length_a   1.000
_cell.length_b   1.000
_cell.length_c   1.000
_cell.angle_alpha   90.00
_cell.angle_beta   90.00
_cell.angle_gamma   90.00
#
_symmetry.space_group_name_H-M   'P 1'
#
loop_
_entity.id
_entity.type
_entity.pdbx_description
1 polymer ?
#
loop_
_entity_poly.entity_id
_entity_poly.type
_entity_poly.pdbx_seq_one_letter_code
_entity_poly.pdbx_strand_id
1 'polypeptide(L)'
;LRPDDPNADAVWQRTVLDVVNGGTAGPATWPILVFLGLLFAIPYLINKLVNNASRNRIDVRNPEEWFKANEPVYSATAAYDFVAATSEEMSLRAGQKIWLAPESLQPKNMPGWQRATDSVNVGLVPSNYITIVGQLKRKTELNDDTKKIEKQQIDRTMDEAFLISNETDASAQDSIANES
;
A
#
# COMPACT_ATOMS: atom_id res chain seq x y z
N LEU A 1 4.23 46.12 -32.88
CA LEU A 1 3.05 45.23 -33.03
C LEU A 1 3.51 44.06 -33.88
N ARG A 2 3.83 42.91 -33.29
CA ARG A 2 4.23 41.70 -34.02
C ARG A 2 2.97 40.86 -34.25
N PRO A 3 2.69 40.40 -35.49
CA PRO A 3 1.69 39.37 -35.70
C PRO A 3 2.28 38.24 -36.57
N ASP A 4 3.28 37.54 -36.04
CA ASP A 4 3.65 36.19 -36.50
C ASP A 4 2.90 35.15 -35.66
N ASP A 5 1.59 35.33 -35.49
CA ASP A 5 0.72 34.33 -34.87
C ASP A 5 0.13 33.47 -35.99
N PRO A 6 0.53 32.20 -36.15
CA PRO A 6 -0.10 31.31 -37.10
C PRO A 6 -1.54 31.07 -36.65
N ASN A 7 -2.50 31.53 -37.46
CA ASN A 7 -3.90 31.25 -37.23
C ASN A 7 -4.10 29.72 -37.12
N ALA A 8 -4.57 29.26 -35.96
CA ALA A 8 -4.81 27.84 -35.69
C ALA A 8 -5.70 27.21 -36.78
N ASP A 9 -6.61 28.00 -37.35
CA ASP A 9 -7.50 27.57 -38.41
C ASP A 9 -6.73 27.16 -39.68
N ALA A 10 -5.62 27.82 -40.01
CA ALA A 10 -4.84 27.49 -41.20
C ALA A 10 -4.07 26.17 -41.05
N VAL A 11 -3.62 25.87 -39.83
CA VAL A 11 -2.96 24.60 -39.51
C VAL A 11 -3.98 23.45 -39.52
N TRP A 12 -5.20 23.66 -39.00
CA TRP A 12 -6.32 22.70 -39.10
C TRP A 12 -6.76 22.44 -40.54
N GLN A 13 -6.73 23.47 -41.39
CA GLN A 13 -7.11 23.34 -42.81
C GLN A 13 -6.11 22.49 -43.60
N ARG A 14 -4.81 22.51 -43.26
CA ARG A 14 -3.77 21.69 -43.90
C ARG A 14 -3.83 20.22 -43.51
N THR A 15 -4.09 19.92 -42.24
CA THR A 15 -4.18 18.54 -41.76
C THR A 15 -5.43 17.83 -42.28
N VAL A 16 -6.55 18.56 -42.45
CA VAL A 16 -7.76 18.06 -43.13
C VAL A 16 -7.51 17.82 -44.62
N LEU A 17 -6.62 18.60 -45.25
CA LEU A 17 -6.27 18.48 -46.66
C LEU A 17 -5.52 17.18 -47.01
N ASP A 18 -4.66 16.68 -46.11
CA ASP A 18 -3.81 15.51 -46.38
C ASP A 18 -4.45 14.16 -46.00
N VAL A 19 -5.35 14.13 -45.01
CA VAL A 19 -6.17 12.92 -44.74
C VAL A 19 -7.11 12.62 -45.91
N VAL A 20 -7.45 13.65 -46.70
CA VAL A 20 -8.22 13.58 -47.94
C VAL A 20 -7.39 13.07 -49.13
N ASN A 21 -6.05 13.19 -49.12
CA ASN A 21 -5.22 12.96 -50.30
C ASN A 21 -4.47 11.62 -50.39
N GLY A 22 -4.82 10.63 -49.57
CA GLY A 22 -4.87 9.25 -50.08
C GLY A 22 -6.18 9.06 -50.86
N GLY A 23 -6.26 9.70 -52.04
CA GLY A 23 -7.52 9.98 -52.74
C GLY A 23 -8.48 8.80 -52.86
N THR A 24 -9.67 8.96 -52.30
CA THR A 24 -10.90 8.44 -52.92
C THR A 24 -11.90 9.57 -53.00
N ALA A 25 -12.07 10.06 -54.23
CA ALA A 25 -13.15 10.94 -54.62
C ALA A 25 -14.48 10.19 -54.46
N GLY A 26 -15.12 10.35 -53.31
CA GLY A 26 -16.46 9.81 -53.02
C GLY A 26 -16.98 10.37 -51.70
N PRO A 27 -18.32 10.52 -51.53
CA PRO A 27 -18.92 11.17 -50.36
C PRO A 27 -18.37 10.54 -49.08
N ALA A 28 -17.62 11.36 -48.33
CA ALA A 28 -16.79 10.90 -47.22
C ALA A 28 -17.70 10.32 -46.13
N THR A 29 -17.88 9.00 -46.16
CA THR A 29 -18.58 8.26 -45.12
C THR A 29 -17.67 8.10 -43.89
N TRP A 30 -16.41 8.55 -43.97
CA TRP A 30 -15.41 8.50 -42.91
C TRP A 30 -15.83 9.19 -41.61
N PRO A 31 -16.31 10.45 -41.61
CA PRO A 31 -16.85 11.07 -40.40
C PRO A 31 -18.03 10.29 -39.82
N ILE A 32 -18.86 9.67 -40.67
CA ILE A 32 -20.00 8.85 -40.26
C ILE A 32 -19.53 7.52 -39.67
N LEU A 33 -18.50 6.88 -40.23
CA LEU A 33 -17.89 5.65 -39.71
C LEU A 33 -17.14 5.90 -38.40
N VAL A 34 -16.51 7.06 -38.25
CA VAL A 34 -15.91 7.51 -36.99
C VAL A 34 -16.99 7.73 -35.94
N PHE A 35 -18.09 8.42 -36.29
CA PHE A 35 -19.22 8.64 -35.40
C PHE A 35 -19.91 7.33 -35.01
N LEU A 36 -20.16 6.44 -35.97
CA LEU A 36 -20.79 5.14 -35.74
C LEU A 36 -19.88 4.20 -34.94
N GLY A 37 -18.57 4.20 -35.26
CA GLY A 37 -17.55 3.51 -34.49
C GLY A 37 -17.54 4.00 -33.05
N LEU A 38 -17.61 5.31 -32.82
CA LEU A 38 -17.68 5.90 -31.49
C LEU A 38 -18.96 5.49 -30.73
N LEU A 39 -20.10 5.40 -31.41
CA LEU A 39 -21.40 5.04 -30.82
C LEU A 39 -21.43 3.59 -30.29
N PHE A 40 -20.75 2.65 -30.95
CA PHE A 40 -20.62 1.27 -30.47
C PHE A 40 -19.37 1.05 -29.60
N ALA A 41 -18.30 1.79 -29.86
CA ALA A 41 -17.07 1.71 -29.10
C ALA A 41 -17.26 2.28 -27.70
N ILE A 42 -17.88 3.45 -27.51
CA ILE A 42 -18.03 4.07 -26.18
C ILE A 42 -18.70 3.14 -25.16
N PRO A 43 -19.88 2.54 -25.42
CA PRO A 43 -20.52 1.62 -24.47
C PRO A 43 -19.63 0.41 -24.14
N TYR A 44 -18.92 -0.11 -25.14
CA TYR A 44 -18.03 -1.25 -24.98
C TYR A 44 -16.73 -0.90 -24.22
N LEU A 45 -16.13 0.26 -24.52
CA LEU A 45 -14.94 0.75 -23.85
C LEU A 45 -15.25 1.12 -22.41
N ILE A 46 -16.38 1.76 -22.11
CA ILE A 46 -16.80 2.04 -20.73
C ILE A 46 -16.86 0.74 -19.93
N ASN A 47 -17.56 -0.28 -20.42
CA ASN A 47 -17.66 -1.58 -19.74
C ASN A 47 -16.28 -2.26 -19.58
N LYS A 48 -15.41 -2.15 -20.59
CA LYS A 48 -14.06 -2.71 -20.55
C LYS A 48 -13.15 -2.00 -19.55
N LEU A 49 -13.22 -0.67 -19.46
CA LEU A 49 -12.45 0.11 -18.49
C LEU A 49 -12.99 -0.08 -17.06
N VAL A 50 -14.31 -0.08 -16.89
CA VAL A 50 -14.96 -0.32 -15.59
C VAL A 50 -14.66 -1.74 -15.10
N ASN A 51 -14.71 -2.76 -15.95
CA ASN A 51 -14.37 -4.12 -15.55
C ASN A 51 -12.88 -4.29 -15.27
N ASN A 52 -11.99 -3.64 -16.01
CA ASN A 52 -10.55 -3.72 -15.75
C ASN A 52 -10.16 -3.00 -14.45
N ALA A 53 -10.69 -1.80 -14.21
CA ALA A 53 -10.52 -1.10 -12.94
C ALA A 53 -11.10 -1.89 -11.76
N SER A 54 -12.10 -2.76 -12.03
CA SER A 54 -12.69 -3.63 -11.02
C SER A 54 -11.90 -4.91 -10.72
N ARG A 55 -10.93 -5.28 -11.56
CA ARG A 55 -10.07 -6.45 -11.33
C ARG A 55 -9.00 -6.23 -10.25
N ASN A 56 -8.66 -4.98 -9.94
CA ASN A 56 -7.69 -4.65 -8.89
C ASN A 56 -8.35 -4.31 -7.54
N ARG A 57 -9.63 -4.66 -7.36
CA ARG A 57 -10.31 -4.47 -6.07
C ARG A 57 -9.93 -5.67 -5.20
N ILE A 58 -9.18 -5.40 -4.14
CA ILE A 58 -8.87 -6.39 -3.11
C ILE A 58 -10.20 -6.94 -2.60
N ASP A 59 -10.41 -8.26 -2.72
CA ASP A 59 -11.63 -8.87 -2.24
C ASP A 59 -11.62 -8.89 -0.72
N VAL A 60 -12.44 -8.02 -0.16
CA VAL A 60 -12.59 -7.84 1.28
C VAL A 60 -13.11 -9.12 1.96
N ARG A 61 -13.67 -10.08 1.21
CA ARG A 61 -14.15 -11.38 1.73
C ARG A 61 -13.05 -12.44 1.81
N ASN A 62 -11.87 -12.20 1.24
CA ASN A 62 -10.77 -13.15 1.22
C ASN A 62 -9.66 -12.74 2.21
N PRO A 63 -9.49 -13.44 3.35
CA PRO A 63 -8.48 -13.11 4.37
C PRO A 63 -7.05 -13.09 3.83
N GLU A 64 -6.74 -13.95 2.86
CA GLU A 64 -5.39 -14.03 2.27
C GLU A 64 -4.97 -12.74 1.56
N GLU A 65 -5.93 -11.99 1.01
CA GLU A 65 -5.62 -10.74 0.33
C GLU A 65 -5.38 -9.58 1.30
N TRP A 66 -5.81 -9.70 2.55
CA TRP A 66 -5.53 -8.69 3.59
C TRP A 66 -4.02 -8.62 3.86
N PHE A 67 -3.32 -9.74 3.77
CA PHE A 67 -1.86 -9.79 3.91
C PHE A 67 -1.12 -9.18 2.71
N LYS A 68 -1.75 -9.20 1.52
CA LYS A 68 -1.25 -8.55 0.30
C LYS A 68 -1.36 -7.03 0.37
N ALA A 69 -2.28 -6.50 1.18
CA ALA A 69 -2.54 -5.06 1.30
C ALA A 69 -1.36 -4.23 1.85
N ASN A 70 -0.27 -4.86 2.31
CA ASN A 70 0.91 -4.20 2.91
C ASN A 70 0.58 -3.26 4.09
N GLU A 71 -0.63 -3.38 4.63
CA GLU A 71 -1.14 -2.60 5.74
C GLU A 71 -1.10 -3.43 7.03
N PRO A 72 -1.04 -2.77 8.20
CA PRO A 72 -1.05 -3.46 9.48
C PRO A 72 -2.40 -4.15 9.69
N VAL A 73 -2.35 -5.46 9.94
CA VAL A 73 -3.52 -6.24 10.38
C VAL A 73 -3.58 -6.21 11.90
N TYR A 74 -4.76 -6.00 12.47
CA TYR A 74 -4.92 -5.93 13.92
C TYR A 74 -5.45 -7.26 14.44
N SER A 75 -4.94 -7.71 15.58
CA SER A 75 -5.47 -8.87 16.29
C SER A 75 -6.37 -8.37 17.41
N ALA A 76 -7.59 -8.91 17.49
CA ALA A 76 -8.58 -8.58 18.49
C ALA A 76 -9.13 -9.85 19.15
N THR A 77 -9.65 -9.69 20.35
CA THR A 77 -10.35 -10.75 21.09
C THR A 77 -11.77 -10.30 21.34
N ALA A 78 -12.75 -11.16 21.09
CA ALA A 78 -14.14 -10.87 21.40
C ALA A 78 -14.33 -10.78 22.92
N ALA A 79 -14.90 -9.68 23.40
CA ALA A 79 -15.20 -9.45 24.81
C ALA A 79 -16.49 -10.16 25.24
N TYR A 80 -17.44 -10.31 24.31
CA TYR A 80 -18.76 -10.89 24.56
C TYR A 80 -19.16 -11.84 23.43
N ASP A 81 -20.13 -12.69 23.72
CA ASP A 81 -20.80 -13.52 22.72
C ASP A 81 -21.68 -12.62 21.83
N PHE A 82 -21.60 -12.83 20.52
CA PHE A 82 -22.42 -12.15 19.53
C PHE A 82 -22.94 -13.18 18.52
N VAL A 83 -24.25 -13.15 18.25
CA VAL A 83 -24.87 -14.01 17.24
C VAL A 83 -25.19 -13.16 16.04
N ALA A 84 -24.63 -13.52 14.88
CA ALA A 84 -24.90 -12.83 13.62
C ALA A 84 -26.39 -12.89 13.27
N ALA A 85 -26.97 -11.74 12.94
CA ALA A 85 -28.34 -11.64 12.46
C ALA A 85 -28.42 -11.74 10.93
N THR A 86 -27.36 -11.31 10.24
CA THR A 86 -27.28 -11.31 8.78
C THR A 86 -26.12 -12.17 8.27
N SER A 87 -26.15 -12.57 7.00
CA SER A 87 -25.06 -13.34 6.38
C SER A 87 -23.78 -12.53 6.15
N GLU A 88 -23.85 -11.19 6.31
CA GLU A 88 -22.68 -10.31 6.23
C GLU A 88 -21.99 -10.15 7.60
N GLU A 89 -22.66 -10.56 8.67
CA GLU A 89 -22.17 -10.53 10.04
C GLU A 89 -21.50 -11.84 10.41
N MET A 90 -20.59 -11.78 11.38
CA MET A 90 -19.90 -12.95 11.91
C MET A 90 -20.27 -13.16 13.38
N SER A 91 -20.69 -14.38 13.73
CA SER A 91 -20.92 -14.75 15.12
C SER A 91 -19.58 -14.83 15.86
N LEU A 92 -19.55 -14.29 17.08
CA LEU A 92 -18.40 -14.28 17.96
C LEU A 92 -18.71 -15.01 19.26
N ARG A 93 -17.69 -15.62 19.84
CA ARG A 93 -17.72 -16.13 21.22
C ARG A 93 -16.76 -15.33 22.08
N ALA A 94 -17.13 -15.04 23.32
CA ALA A 94 -16.27 -14.37 24.29
C ALA A 94 -14.94 -15.12 24.43
N GLY A 95 -13.83 -14.37 24.37
CA GLY A 95 -12.47 -14.90 24.40
C GLY A 95 -11.94 -15.41 23.05
N GLN A 96 -12.76 -15.42 21.99
CA GLN A 96 -12.33 -15.84 20.65
C GLN A 96 -11.37 -14.80 20.05
N LYS A 97 -10.26 -15.29 19.49
CA LYS A 97 -9.29 -14.44 18.77
C LYS A 97 -9.72 -14.29 17.32
N ILE A 98 -9.74 -13.05 16.86
CA ILE A 98 -10.12 -12.67 15.50
C ILE A 98 -9.08 -11.70 14.94
N TRP A 99 -8.97 -11.64 13.62
CA TRP A 99 -8.14 -10.64 12.96
C TRP A 99 -9.03 -9.60 12.29
N LEU A 100 -8.72 -8.33 12.51
CA LEU A 100 -9.43 -7.21 11.90
C LEU A 100 -8.80 -6.86 10.56
N ALA A 101 -9.66 -6.56 9.60
CA ALA A 101 -9.23 -6.08 8.31
C ALA A 101 -8.48 -4.74 8.44
N PRO A 102 -7.46 -4.51 7.60
CA PRO A 102 -6.79 -3.22 7.47
C PRO A 102 -7.76 -2.05 7.28
N GLU A 103 -7.35 -0.84 7.66
CA GLU A 103 -8.19 0.37 7.63
C GLU A 103 -8.74 0.67 6.23
N SER A 104 -7.97 0.38 5.16
CA SER A 104 -8.43 0.54 3.77
C SER A 104 -9.62 -0.36 3.41
N LEU A 105 -9.70 -1.53 4.03
CA LEU A 105 -10.70 -2.58 3.79
C LEU A 105 -11.89 -2.50 4.75
N GLN A 106 -11.87 -1.58 5.71
CA GLN A 106 -12.98 -1.36 6.63
C GLN A 106 -14.15 -0.62 5.95
N PRO A 107 -15.40 -0.90 6.36
CA PRO A 107 -16.58 -0.26 5.79
C PRO A 107 -16.65 1.23 6.20
N LYS A 108 -16.25 2.13 5.29
CA LYS A 108 -16.32 3.58 5.53
C LYS A 108 -17.74 4.13 5.65
N ASN A 109 -18.73 3.37 5.16
CA ASN A 109 -20.14 3.73 5.16
C ASN A 109 -20.85 3.41 6.49
N MET A 110 -20.24 2.61 7.38
CA MET A 110 -20.89 2.11 8.59
C MET A 110 -19.98 2.27 9.82
N PRO A 111 -20.06 3.42 10.52
CA PRO A 111 -19.26 3.65 11.72
C PRO A 111 -19.67 2.69 12.85
N GLY A 112 -18.70 2.17 13.59
CA GLY A 112 -18.92 1.22 14.69
C GLY A 112 -18.99 -0.25 14.28
N TRP A 113 -18.95 -0.54 12.98
CA TRP A 113 -18.84 -1.90 12.47
C TRP A 113 -17.45 -2.11 11.88
N GLN A 114 -16.78 -3.15 12.33
CA GLN A 114 -15.46 -3.52 11.87
C GLN A 114 -15.53 -4.85 11.15
N ARG A 115 -14.72 -4.99 10.10
CA ARG A 115 -14.62 -6.25 9.40
C ARG A 115 -13.56 -7.11 10.05
N ALA A 116 -13.94 -8.35 10.36
CA ALA A 116 -13.09 -9.31 11.04
C ALA A 116 -13.13 -10.67 10.34
N THR A 117 -12.10 -11.47 10.59
CA THR A 117 -12.03 -12.88 10.17
C THR A 117 -11.73 -13.77 11.35
N ASP A 118 -12.39 -14.92 11.37
CA ASP A 118 -12.18 -16.05 12.28
C ASP A 118 -11.45 -17.20 11.56
N SER A 119 -10.51 -16.88 10.67
CA SER A 119 -9.79 -17.80 9.75
C SER A 119 -10.63 -18.55 8.72
N VAL A 120 -11.87 -18.93 9.06
CA VAL A 120 -12.81 -19.67 8.23
C VAL A 120 -13.82 -18.74 7.56
N ASN A 121 -14.37 -17.80 8.34
CA ASN A 121 -15.40 -16.89 7.90
C ASN A 121 -14.94 -15.44 8.04
N VAL A 122 -15.38 -14.60 7.09
CA VAL A 122 -15.18 -13.15 7.11
C VAL A 122 -16.53 -12.48 7.26
N GLY A 123 -16.64 -11.55 8.20
CA GLY A 123 -17.86 -10.78 8.37
C GLY A 123 -17.67 -9.51 9.17
N LEU A 124 -18.77 -8.80 9.34
CA LEU A 124 -18.85 -7.59 10.14
C LEU A 124 -19.11 -7.95 11.60
N VAL A 125 -18.46 -7.21 12.50
CA VAL A 125 -18.59 -7.33 13.94
C VAL A 125 -18.70 -5.94 14.58
N PRO A 126 -19.45 -5.78 15.68
CA PRO A 126 -19.54 -4.51 16.38
C PRO A 126 -18.22 -4.16 17.07
N SER A 127 -17.75 -2.93 16.94
CA SER A 127 -16.49 -2.47 17.58
C SER A 127 -16.53 -2.54 19.10
N ASN A 128 -17.72 -2.39 19.69
CA ASN A 128 -17.91 -2.43 21.15
C ASN A 128 -17.76 -3.84 21.75
N TYR A 129 -17.79 -4.87 20.90
CA TYR A 129 -17.78 -6.28 21.32
C TYR A 129 -16.39 -6.89 21.21
N ILE A 130 -15.40 -6.11 20.80
CA ILE A 130 -14.05 -6.59 20.53
C ILE A 130 -13.04 -5.75 21.32
N THR A 131 -11.95 -6.38 21.73
CA THR A 131 -10.82 -5.73 22.39
C THR A 131 -9.57 -5.98 21.56
N ILE A 132 -8.94 -4.92 21.08
CA ILE A 132 -7.71 -5.03 20.28
C ILE A 132 -6.58 -5.48 21.19
N VAL A 133 -6.04 -6.67 20.94
CA VAL A 133 -4.93 -7.26 21.73
C VAL A 133 -3.56 -6.95 21.14
N GLY A 134 -3.46 -6.62 19.85
CA GLY A 134 -2.18 -6.22 19.26
C GLY A 134 -2.25 -5.88 17.78
N GLN A 135 -1.14 -5.37 17.25
CA GLN A 135 -0.96 -5.08 15.84
C GLN A 135 0.04 -6.08 15.24
N LEU A 136 -0.38 -6.84 14.23
CA LEU A 136 0.53 -7.60 13.39
C LEU A 136 1.03 -6.67 12.28
N LYS A 137 2.07 -5.89 12.60
CA LYS A 137 2.87 -5.24 11.56
C LYS A 137 3.72 -6.31 10.91
N ARG A 138 3.64 -6.45 9.58
CA ARG A 138 4.65 -7.23 8.85
C ARG A 138 5.99 -6.58 9.20
N LYS A 139 6.87 -7.29 9.90
CA LYS A 139 8.23 -6.84 10.17
C LYS A 139 8.91 -6.81 8.80
N THR A 140 8.95 -5.66 8.16
CA THR A 140 9.77 -5.48 6.96
C THR A 140 11.20 -5.79 7.40
N GLU A 141 11.75 -6.89 6.92
CA GLU A 141 13.17 -7.26 7.03
C GLU A 141 14.02 -6.22 6.27
N LEU A 142 14.09 -4.99 6.78
CA LEU A 142 14.96 -3.93 6.25
C LEU A 142 15.62 -3.10 7.36
N ASN A 143 15.38 -3.40 8.65
CA ASN A 143 15.88 -2.58 9.76
C ASN A 143 16.51 -3.37 10.94
N ASP A 144 16.82 -4.67 10.78
CA ASP A 144 17.58 -5.41 11.82
C ASP A 144 19.10 -5.32 11.61
N ASP A 145 19.59 -4.99 10.41
CA ASP A 145 21.02 -4.83 10.17
C ASP A 145 21.57 -3.51 10.75
N THR A 146 20.79 -2.43 10.74
CA THR A 146 21.24 -1.11 11.23
C THR A 146 21.36 -1.05 12.75
N LYS A 147 20.50 -1.76 13.50
CA LYS A 147 20.59 -1.83 14.97
C LYS A 147 21.71 -2.74 15.46
N LYS A 148 22.16 -3.69 14.64
CA LYS A 148 23.30 -4.56 14.96
C LYS A 148 24.63 -3.82 14.83
N ILE A 149 24.73 -2.94 13.82
CA ILE A 149 25.93 -2.11 13.58
C ILE A 149 26.12 -1.07 14.70
N GLU A 150 25.02 -0.47 15.20
CA GLU A 150 25.12 0.55 16.26
C GLU A 150 25.50 -0.05 17.63
N LYS A 151 24.97 -1.23 17.98
CA LYS A 151 25.33 -1.93 19.23
C LYS A 151 26.78 -2.45 19.23
N GLN A 152 27.27 -2.97 18.10
CA GLN A 152 28.65 -3.47 18.01
C GLN A 152 29.71 -2.35 18.03
N GLN A 153 29.37 -1.15 17.54
CA GLN A 153 30.30 -0.03 17.57
C GLN A 153 30.42 0.57 18.97
N ILE A 154 29.31 0.68 19.72
CA ILE A 154 29.34 1.18 21.10
C ILE A 154 30.11 0.21 22.02
N ASP A 155 29.94 -1.10 21.85
CA ASP A 155 30.68 -2.09 22.65
C ASP A 155 32.19 -2.06 22.34
N ARG A 156 32.61 -1.93 21.07
CA ARG A 156 34.04 -1.81 20.72
C ARG A 156 34.68 -0.50 21.18
N THR A 157 33.95 0.62 21.13
CA THR A 157 34.47 1.91 21.60
C THR A 157 34.66 1.93 23.12
N MET A 158 33.85 1.20 23.87
CA MET A 158 34.03 1.06 25.33
C MET A 158 35.23 0.18 25.69
N ASP A 159 35.50 -0.87 24.90
CA ASP A 159 36.67 -1.73 25.11
C ASP A 159 38.00 -1.01 24.78
N GLU A 160 38.07 -0.22 23.71
CA GLU A 160 39.28 0.57 23.41
C GLU A 160 39.54 1.69 24.43
N ALA A 161 38.50 2.36 24.92
CA ALA A 161 38.65 3.38 25.95
C ALA A 161 39.19 2.79 27.28
N PHE A 162 38.83 1.55 27.61
CA PHE A 162 39.31 0.86 28.81
C PHE A 162 40.76 0.37 28.68
N LEU A 163 41.20 -0.02 27.47
CA LEU A 163 42.58 -0.40 27.22
C LEU A 163 43.54 0.80 27.26
N ILE A 164 43.11 1.96 26.73
CA ILE A 164 43.94 3.17 26.74
C ILE A 164 44.12 3.71 28.18
N SER A 165 43.12 3.59 29.05
CA SER A 165 43.28 4.01 30.45
C SER A 165 44.27 3.15 31.23
N ASN A 166 44.38 1.85 30.90
CA ASN A 166 45.26 0.93 31.62
C ASN A 166 46.72 0.97 31.16
N GLU A 167 47.02 1.41 29.93
CA GLU A 167 48.42 1.54 29.47
C GLU A 167 49.14 2.78 30.04
N THR A 168 48.42 3.84 30.41
CA THR A 168 49.04 5.05 30.98
C THR A 168 49.59 4.89 32.39
N ASP A 169 49.16 3.88 33.15
CA ASP A 169 49.71 3.58 34.49
C ASP A 169 50.89 2.58 34.44
N ALA A 170 51.06 1.85 33.33
CA ALA A 170 52.07 0.80 33.20
C ALA A 170 53.44 1.29 32.68
N SER A 171 53.51 2.47 32.05
CA SER A 171 54.80 3.01 31.54
C SER A 171 55.56 3.90 32.53
N ALA A 172 55.09 4.03 33.78
CA ALA A 172 55.73 4.87 34.79
C ALA A 172 56.65 4.11 35.76
N GLN A 173 56.85 2.79 35.61
CA GLN A 173 57.61 1.98 36.57
C GLN A 173 58.97 1.45 36.09
N ASP A 174 59.40 1.71 34.86
CA ASP A 174 60.66 1.14 34.31
C ASP A 174 61.81 2.16 34.12
N SER A 175 61.83 3.22 34.95
CA SER A 175 62.86 4.28 34.90
C SER A 175 63.58 4.53 36.24
N ILE A 176 63.59 3.56 37.17
CA ILE A 176 64.41 3.65 38.40
C ILE A 176 65.09 2.30 38.67
N ALA A 177 66.01 1.89 37.80
CA ALA A 177 66.96 0.82 38.09
C ALA A 177 68.20 0.93 37.19
N ASN A 178 68.85 2.09 37.18
CA ASN A 178 70.22 2.18 36.67
C ASN A 178 70.95 3.40 37.24
N GLU A 179 71.33 3.33 38.51
CA GLU A 179 72.48 4.09 39.02
C GLU A 179 73.02 3.40 40.30
N SER A 180 74.11 2.64 40.14
CA SER A 180 75.09 2.29 41.17
C SER A 180 76.40 1.90 40.47
#